data_AF-T1L1V7-F1
#
_entry.id   AF-T1L1V7-F1
#
_cell.length_a   1.000
_cell.length_b   1.000
_cell.length_c   1.000
_cell.angle_alpha   90.00
_cell.angle_beta   90.00
_cell.angle_gamma   90.00
#
_symmetry.space_group_name_H-M   'P 1'
#
loop_
_entity.id
_entity.type
_entity.pdbx_description
1 polymer ?
#
loop_
_entity_poly.entity_id
_entity_poly.type
_entity_poly.pdbx_seq_one_letter_code
_entity_poly.pdbx_strand_id
1 'polypeptide(L)'
;MTRDALHQNYKKVDIDNEAKVKYIDAGHPLDYAYQSPNQITTDKSYGSAQNYYKSERAGVLSGPEWAEMARVSKNPTIDGFVPDEDFRNNISKWNDHKVDVAYKSNLLKFEQNKDLAQELLSTGNRPIVARQGTEWSETNSEMLMVIRDQLRKQAD
;
A
#
# COMPACT_ATOMS: atom_id res chain seq x y z
N MET A 1 -11.44 1.35 5.38
CA MET A 1 -10.63 2.52 5.76
C MET A 1 -10.85 3.65 4.75
N THR A 2 -11.32 4.82 5.17
CA THR A 2 -11.35 6.04 4.33
C THR A 2 -10.08 6.86 4.54
N ARG A 3 -9.81 7.85 3.68
CA ARG A 3 -8.68 8.79 3.89
C ARG A 3 -8.81 9.55 5.20
N ASP A 4 -10.01 10.05 5.50
CA ASP A 4 -10.26 10.77 6.75
C ASP A 4 -10.03 9.88 7.97
N ALA A 5 -10.52 8.64 7.94
CA ALA A 5 -10.28 7.68 9.01
C ALA A 5 -8.78 7.36 9.18
N LEU A 6 -8.04 7.21 8.08
CA LEU A 6 -6.59 7.04 8.11
C LEU A 6 -5.91 8.22 8.79
N HIS A 7 -6.24 9.45 8.37
CA HIS A 7 -5.65 10.66 8.91
C HIS A 7 -5.97 10.85 10.41
N GLN A 8 -7.20 10.52 10.84
CA GLN A 8 -7.56 10.54 12.26
C GLN A 8 -6.83 9.49 13.09
N ASN A 9 -6.52 8.32 12.50
CA ASN A 9 -5.68 7.32 13.17
C ASN A 9 -4.21 7.75 13.21
N TYR A 10 -3.71 8.34 12.12
CA TYR A 10 -2.35 8.87 12.04
C TYR A 10 -2.07 9.91 13.13
N LYS A 11 -3.03 10.82 13.41
CA LYS A 11 -2.93 11.80 14.50
C LYS A 11 -2.73 11.22 15.90
N LYS A 12 -3.03 9.93 16.09
CA LYS A 12 -2.90 9.22 17.37
C LYS A 12 -1.60 8.43 17.48
N VAL A 13 -0.83 8.34 16.39
CA VAL A 13 0.44 7.61 16.36
C VAL A 13 1.51 8.43 17.09
N ASP A 14 2.31 7.77 17.91
CA ASP A 14 3.51 8.35 18.50
C ASP A 14 4.59 8.53 17.43
N ILE A 15 4.82 9.78 17.03
CA ILE A 15 5.83 10.19 16.04
C ILE A 15 6.80 11.17 16.70
N ASP A 16 8.09 10.82 16.67
CA ASP A 16 9.16 11.74 17.04
C ASP A 16 9.44 12.68 15.85
N ASN A 17 8.83 13.87 15.89
CA ASN A 17 8.99 14.88 14.84
C ASN A 17 10.38 15.52 14.81
N GLU A 18 11.21 15.32 15.83
CA GLU A 18 12.59 15.81 15.86
C GLU A 18 13.58 14.80 15.27
N ALA A 19 13.18 13.53 15.15
CA ALA A 19 14.03 12.51 14.57
C ALA A 19 14.25 12.67 13.07
N LYS A 20 15.41 12.20 12.59
CA LYS A 20 15.73 12.16 11.16
C LYS A 20 14.70 11.30 10.42
N VAL A 21 14.03 11.92 9.45
CA VAL A 21 13.06 11.30 8.55
C VAL A 21 13.66 10.08 7.81
N LYS A 22 12.90 8.99 7.75
CA LYS A 22 13.20 7.83 6.91
C LYS A 22 12.54 8.01 5.55
N TYR A 23 13.35 8.34 4.55
CA TYR A 23 12.91 8.34 3.15
C TYR A 23 12.90 6.93 2.56
N ILE A 24 11.84 6.61 1.82
CA ILE A 24 11.66 5.32 1.15
C ILE A 24 11.82 5.53 -0.35
N ASP A 25 12.93 5.01 -0.88
CA ASP A 25 13.24 5.02 -2.31
C ASP A 25 12.60 3.83 -3.04
N ALA A 26 12.59 3.90 -4.37
CA ALA A 26 12.12 2.80 -5.20
C ALA A 26 12.92 1.52 -4.92
N GLY A 27 12.23 0.41 -4.68
CA GLY A 27 12.86 -0.88 -4.39
C GLY A 27 13.31 -1.07 -2.94
N HIS A 28 13.13 -0.08 -2.06
CA HIS A 28 13.28 -0.28 -0.62
C HIS A 28 12.22 -1.29 -0.11
N PRO A 29 12.49 -2.14 0.90
CA PRO A 29 11.49 -3.12 1.38
C PRO A 29 10.16 -2.52 1.85
N LEU A 30 10.18 -1.27 2.32
CA LEU A 30 8.98 -0.50 2.68
C LEU A 30 8.27 0.18 1.50
N ASP A 31 8.89 0.19 0.31
CA ASP A 31 8.27 0.73 -0.90
C ASP A 31 7.04 -0.11 -1.28
N TYR A 32 6.00 0.58 -1.72
CA TYR A 32 4.73 -0.05 -2.08
C TYR A 32 4.88 -1.01 -3.27
N ALA A 33 5.83 -0.71 -4.17
CA ALA A 33 6.16 -1.53 -5.33
C ALA A 33 7.27 -2.56 -5.07
N TYR A 34 7.78 -2.69 -3.85
CA TYR A 34 8.78 -3.71 -3.52
C TYR A 34 8.25 -5.11 -3.82
N GLN A 35 9.00 -5.87 -4.62
CA GLN A 35 8.60 -7.22 -5.02
C GLN A 35 9.30 -8.29 -4.18
N SER A 36 8.50 -9.25 -3.71
CA SER A 36 8.98 -10.51 -3.16
C SER A 36 8.02 -11.65 -3.55
N PRO A 37 8.51 -12.90 -3.72
CA PRO A 37 7.65 -14.02 -4.07
C PRO A 37 6.51 -14.19 -3.07
N ASN A 38 5.27 -14.29 -3.57
CA ASN A 38 4.07 -14.48 -2.75
C ASN A 38 3.92 -13.48 -1.59
N GLN A 39 4.37 -12.24 -1.76
CA GLN A 39 4.33 -11.20 -0.73
C GLN A 39 2.95 -11.05 -0.09
N ILE A 40 1.88 -11.14 -0.88
CA ILE A 40 0.52 -11.18 -0.37
C ILE A 40 -0.14 -12.44 -0.89
N THR A 41 -0.73 -13.21 0.02
CA THR A 41 -1.54 -14.39 -0.29
C THR A 41 -2.95 -14.19 0.26
N THR A 42 -3.91 -14.33 -0.64
CA THR A 42 -5.36 -14.35 -0.37
C THR A 42 -5.91 -15.64 -0.99
N ASP A 43 -6.99 -15.59 -1.77
CA ASP A 43 -7.34 -16.66 -2.71
C ASP A 43 -6.31 -16.78 -3.85
N LYS A 44 -5.63 -15.67 -4.17
CA LYS A 44 -4.49 -15.61 -5.10
C LYS A 44 -3.23 -15.06 -4.43
N SER A 45 -2.08 -15.31 -5.05
CA SER A 45 -0.79 -14.75 -4.64
C SER A 45 -0.39 -13.55 -5.50
N TYR A 46 0.26 -12.58 -4.87
CA TYR A 46 0.71 -11.32 -5.46
C TYR A 46 2.18 -11.07 -5.13
N GLY A 47 2.93 -10.57 -6.10
CA GLY A 47 4.36 -10.27 -5.93
C GLY A 47 4.65 -8.98 -5.16
N SER A 48 3.67 -8.09 -5.03
CA SER A 48 3.81 -6.85 -4.26
C SER A 48 2.45 -6.28 -3.81
N ALA A 49 2.48 -5.34 -2.86
CA ALA A 49 1.32 -4.51 -2.54
C ALA A 49 0.78 -3.74 -3.76
N GLN A 50 1.67 -3.27 -4.65
CA GLN A 50 1.29 -2.63 -5.92
C GLN A 50 0.55 -3.60 -6.86
N ASN A 51 0.97 -4.87 -6.96
CA ASN A 51 0.25 -5.88 -7.74
C ASN A 51 -1.16 -6.09 -7.20
N TYR A 52 -1.32 -6.23 -5.88
CA TYR A 52 -2.64 -6.38 -5.25
C TYR A 52 -3.52 -5.18 -5.56
N TYR A 53 -3.05 -3.96 -5.28
CA TYR A 53 -3.80 -2.73 -5.53
C TYR A 53 -4.21 -2.55 -6.99
N LYS A 54 -3.31 -2.83 -7.93
CA LYS A 54 -3.58 -2.70 -9.36
C LYS A 54 -4.51 -3.78 -9.88
N SER A 55 -4.44 -4.99 -9.33
CA SER A 55 -5.38 -6.08 -9.64
C SER A 55 -6.79 -5.74 -9.18
N GLU A 56 -6.96 -5.31 -7.93
CA GLU A 56 -8.26 -4.87 -7.40
C GLU A 56 -8.84 -3.70 -8.21
N ARG A 57 -8.00 -2.69 -8.51
CA ARG A 57 -8.39 -1.56 -9.36
C ARG A 57 -8.87 -2.02 -10.73
N ALA A 58 -8.09 -2.87 -11.40
CA ALA A 58 -8.43 -3.36 -12.72
C ALA A 58 -9.70 -4.22 -12.70
N GLY A 59 -9.92 -5.01 -11.65
CA GLY A 59 -11.16 -5.77 -11.44
C GLY A 59 -12.39 -4.88 -11.34
N VAL A 60 -12.31 -3.78 -10.58
CA VAL A 60 -13.40 -2.81 -10.44
C VAL A 60 -13.67 -2.05 -11.75
N LEU A 61 -12.61 -1.71 -12.49
CA LEU A 61 -12.74 -0.87 -13.68
C LEU A 61 -13.11 -1.66 -14.94
N SER A 62 -12.53 -2.84 -15.14
CA SER A 62 -12.58 -3.58 -16.41
C SER A 62 -12.77 -5.09 -16.27
N GLY A 63 -12.89 -5.60 -15.05
CA GLY A 63 -13.21 -7.00 -14.79
C GLY A 63 -12.00 -7.94 -14.64
N PRO A 64 -12.27 -9.26 -14.56
CA PRO A 64 -11.34 -10.24 -14.01
C PRO A 64 -10.10 -10.50 -14.88
N GLU A 65 -10.18 -10.34 -16.20
CA GLU A 65 -9.04 -10.53 -17.11
C GLU A 65 -7.96 -9.47 -16.85
N TRP A 66 -8.36 -8.20 -16.76
CA TRP A 66 -7.46 -7.09 -16.43
C TRP A 66 -6.91 -7.19 -15.01
N ALA A 67 -7.74 -7.66 -14.06
CA ALA A 67 -7.28 -7.95 -12.70
C ALA A 67 -6.17 -8.99 -12.69
N GLU A 68 -6.31 -10.05 -13.49
CA GLU A 68 -5.31 -11.12 -13.61
C GLU A 68 -4.01 -10.62 -14.25
N MET A 69 -4.08 -9.81 -15.30
CA MET A 69 -2.91 -9.20 -15.94
C MET A 69 -2.09 -8.36 -14.94
N ALA A 70 -2.75 -7.49 -14.18
CA ALA A 70 -2.09 -6.67 -13.17
C ALA A 70 -1.52 -7.50 -12.01
N ARG A 71 -2.20 -8.60 -11.64
CA ARG A 71 -1.74 -9.50 -10.58
C ARG A 71 -0.39 -10.14 -10.88
N VAL A 72 -0.21 -10.66 -12.09
CA VAL A 72 1.00 -11.40 -12.49
C VAL A 72 2.09 -10.52 -13.11
N SER A 73 1.80 -9.24 -13.33
CA SER A 73 2.72 -8.29 -13.96
C SER A 73 3.99 -8.06 -13.13
N LYS A 74 5.13 -7.96 -13.83
CA LYS A 74 6.39 -7.48 -13.25
C LYS A 74 6.44 -5.95 -13.15
N ASN A 75 5.58 -5.24 -13.88
CA ASN A 75 5.43 -3.78 -13.83
C ASN A 75 3.94 -3.38 -13.71
N PRO A 76 3.29 -3.68 -12.56
CA PRO A 76 1.85 -3.48 -12.37
C PRO A 76 1.41 -2.01 -12.49
N THR A 77 2.33 -1.05 -12.39
CA THR A 77 2.00 0.36 -12.61
C THR A 77 1.58 0.62 -14.05
N ILE A 78 2.32 0.06 -15.01
CA ILE A 78 2.06 0.18 -16.45
C ILE A 78 1.01 -0.84 -16.87
N ASP A 79 1.17 -2.11 -16.48
CA ASP A 79 0.31 -3.18 -16.99
C ASP A 79 -1.07 -3.20 -16.30
N GLY A 80 -1.24 -2.44 -15.22
CA GLY A 80 -2.52 -2.21 -14.55
C GLY A 80 -3.28 -0.98 -15.06
N PHE A 81 -2.91 -0.44 -16.22
CA PHE A 81 -3.78 0.45 -16.98
C PHE A 81 -4.91 -0.35 -17.63
N VAL A 82 -6.06 0.30 -17.75
CA VAL A 82 -7.29 -0.27 -18.31
C VAL A 82 -7.73 0.60 -19.48
N PRO A 83 -8.62 0.11 -20.37
CA PRO A 83 -9.16 0.92 -21.44
C PRO A 83 -9.76 2.25 -20.94
N ASP A 84 -9.58 3.32 -21.72
CA ASP A 84 -10.02 4.67 -21.36
C ASP A 84 -11.52 4.76 -21.07
N GLU A 85 -12.33 4.04 -21.85
CA GLU A 85 -13.79 3.99 -21.68
C GLU A 85 -14.16 3.39 -20.32
N ASP A 86 -13.58 2.24 -19.97
CA ASP A 86 -13.78 1.58 -18.69
C ASP A 86 -13.35 2.46 -17.52
N PHE A 87 -12.20 3.12 -17.65
CA PHE A 87 -11.74 4.06 -16.64
C PHE A 87 -12.77 5.18 -16.43
N ARG A 88 -13.20 5.86 -17.50
CA ARG A 88 -14.16 6.98 -17.39
C ARG A 88 -15.50 6.53 -16.80
N ASN A 89 -15.98 5.35 -17.19
CA ASN A 89 -17.27 4.83 -16.77
C ASN A 89 -17.28 4.32 -15.32
N ASN A 90 -16.13 3.84 -14.81
CA ASN A 90 -16.07 3.14 -13.52
C ASN A 90 -15.17 3.82 -12.46
N ILE A 91 -14.50 4.95 -12.76
CA ILE A 91 -13.58 5.59 -11.82
C ILE A 91 -14.24 6.03 -10.50
N SER A 92 -15.52 6.40 -10.51
CA SER A 92 -16.26 6.74 -9.29
C SER A 92 -16.30 5.55 -8.32
N LYS A 93 -16.63 4.35 -8.83
CA LYS A 93 -16.63 3.10 -8.05
C LYS A 93 -15.25 2.84 -7.42
N TRP A 94 -14.18 3.12 -8.17
CA TRP A 94 -12.83 2.93 -7.64
C TRP A 94 -12.45 3.97 -6.58
N ASN A 95 -12.85 5.24 -6.74
CA ASN A 95 -12.51 6.31 -5.83
C ASN A 95 -13.00 6.08 -4.41
N ASP A 96 -14.14 5.39 -4.25
CA ASP A 96 -14.73 5.06 -2.95
C ASP A 96 -13.91 4.02 -2.17
N HIS A 97 -13.07 3.23 -2.87
CA HIS A 97 -12.37 2.08 -2.29
C HIS A 97 -10.84 2.19 -2.32
N LYS A 98 -10.26 3.08 -3.15
CA LYS A 98 -8.81 3.11 -3.40
C LYS A 98 -7.94 3.20 -2.15
N VAL A 99 -8.37 3.96 -1.14
CA VAL A 99 -7.62 4.10 0.13
C VAL A 99 -7.71 2.84 0.97
N ASP A 100 -8.90 2.23 1.02
CA ASP A 100 -9.11 0.99 1.75
C ASP A 100 -8.26 -0.14 1.18
N VAL A 101 -8.31 -0.31 -0.14
CA VAL A 101 -7.50 -1.30 -0.84
C VAL A 101 -6.02 -1.03 -0.63
N ALA A 102 -5.58 0.23 -0.74
CA ALA A 102 -4.17 0.55 -0.56
C ALA A 102 -3.65 0.24 0.85
N TYR A 103 -4.44 0.60 1.87
CA TYR A 103 -4.17 0.28 3.26
C TYR A 103 -4.14 -1.23 3.48
N LYS A 104 -5.14 -1.96 2.97
CA LYS A 104 -5.21 -3.42 3.05
C LYS A 104 -3.99 -4.09 2.41
N SER A 105 -3.54 -3.63 1.24
CA SER A 105 -2.33 -4.17 0.61
C SER A 105 -1.10 -4.03 1.49
N ASN A 106 -0.88 -2.84 2.07
CA ASN A 106 0.24 -2.63 2.99
C ASN A 106 0.11 -3.50 4.24
N LEU A 107 -1.09 -3.55 4.83
CA LEU A 107 -1.34 -4.34 6.04
C LEU A 107 -1.00 -5.82 5.79
N LEU A 108 -1.55 -6.42 4.73
CA LEU A 108 -1.25 -7.80 4.35
C LEU A 108 0.24 -8.03 4.08
N LYS A 109 0.90 -7.09 3.40
CA LYS A 109 2.35 -7.15 3.16
C LYS A 109 3.13 -7.28 4.46
N PHE A 110 2.80 -6.50 5.50
CA PHE A 110 3.54 -6.55 6.75
C PHE A 110 3.09 -7.70 7.65
N GLU A 111 1.79 -7.99 7.77
CA GLU A 111 1.27 -9.08 8.61
C GLU A 111 1.73 -10.46 8.13
N GLN A 112 1.83 -10.68 6.82
CA GLN A 112 2.19 -11.98 6.25
C GLN A 112 3.71 -12.18 6.12
N ASN A 113 4.53 -11.12 6.23
CA ASN A 113 5.98 -11.19 6.02
C ASN A 113 6.73 -10.62 7.22
N LYS A 114 7.18 -11.51 8.12
CA LYS A 114 7.86 -11.14 9.37
C LYS A 114 9.08 -10.24 9.15
N ASP A 115 9.88 -10.50 8.12
CA ASP A 115 11.07 -9.69 7.82
C ASP A 115 10.71 -8.26 7.41
N LEU A 116 9.63 -8.10 6.63
CA LEU A 116 9.14 -6.77 6.22
C LEU A 116 8.51 -6.03 7.40
N ALA A 117 7.76 -6.73 8.27
CA ALA A 117 7.25 -6.15 9.51
C ALA A 117 8.40 -5.69 10.41
N GLN A 118 9.45 -6.50 10.55
CA GLN A 118 10.62 -6.14 11.35
C GLN A 118 11.33 -4.92 10.78
N GLU A 119 11.49 -4.84 9.46
CA GLU A 119 12.03 -3.65 8.79
C GLU A 119 11.18 -2.41 9.11
N LEU A 120 9.85 -2.51 9.06
CA LEU A 120 8.96 -1.39 9.41
C LEU A 120 9.07 -1.00 10.89
N LEU A 121 9.11 -1.97 11.81
CA LEU A 121 9.24 -1.73 13.25
C LEU A 121 10.59 -1.10 13.62
N SER A 122 11.67 -1.49 12.93
CA SER A 122 13.03 -0.97 13.12
C SER A 122 13.14 0.55 12.84
N THR A 123 12.16 1.12 12.15
CA THR A 123 12.09 2.58 11.95
C THR A 123 11.85 3.34 13.25
N GLY A 124 11.50 2.68 14.37
CA GLY A 124 11.23 3.39 15.62
C GLY A 124 10.01 4.31 15.47
N ASN A 125 9.91 5.38 16.23
CA ASN A 125 8.87 6.41 16.07
C ASN A 125 9.24 7.48 15.03
N ARG A 126 10.29 7.25 14.22
CA ARG A 126 10.72 8.21 13.19
C ARG A 126 9.63 8.48 12.15
N PRO A 127 9.54 9.69 11.58
CA PRO A 127 8.66 9.97 10.45
C PRO A 127 9.12 9.18 9.22
N ILE A 128 8.17 8.68 8.44
CA ILE A 128 8.43 7.95 7.19
C ILE A 128 7.88 8.75 6.01
N VAL A 129 8.69 8.96 4.97
CA VAL A 129 8.28 9.65 3.73
C VAL A 129 8.41 8.70 2.53
N ALA A 130 7.28 8.29 1.97
CA ALA A 130 7.19 7.35 0.87
C ALA A 130 7.22 8.05 -0.49
N ARG A 131 8.42 8.32 -1.02
CA ARG A 131 8.67 9.20 -2.19
C ARG A 131 8.17 10.63 -1.94
N GLN A 132 8.79 11.65 -2.53
CA GLN A 132 8.38 13.04 -2.28
C GLN A 132 7.40 13.54 -3.34
N GLY A 133 6.50 14.45 -2.94
CA GLY A 133 5.80 15.36 -3.86
C GLY A 133 4.50 14.86 -4.48
N THR A 134 3.87 13.82 -3.94
CA THR A 134 2.53 13.41 -4.39
C THR A 134 1.57 13.17 -3.22
N GLU A 135 0.28 13.45 -3.41
CA GLU A 135 -0.78 13.14 -2.41
C GLU A 135 -0.77 11.65 -2.03
N TRP A 136 -0.39 10.79 -2.97
CA TRP A 136 -0.34 9.35 -2.75
C TRP A 136 0.88 8.92 -1.93
N SER A 137 1.99 9.63 -2.09
CA SER A 137 3.15 9.49 -1.22
C SER A 137 2.81 9.83 0.24
N GLU A 138 2.14 10.96 0.47
CA GLU A 138 1.71 11.38 1.81
C GLU A 138 0.73 10.37 2.42
N THR A 139 -0.27 9.96 1.64
CA THR A 139 -1.24 8.96 2.09
C THR A 139 -0.54 7.64 2.45
N ASN A 140 0.40 7.16 1.62
CA ASN A 140 1.13 5.92 1.91
C ASN A 140 2.05 6.05 3.13
N SER A 141 2.66 7.21 3.34
CA SER A 141 3.40 7.54 4.56
C SER A 141 2.57 7.38 5.82
N GLU A 142 1.36 7.95 5.84
CA GLU A 142 0.41 7.80 6.95
C GLU A 142 0.07 6.32 7.17
N MET A 143 -0.22 5.57 6.10
CA MET A 143 -0.51 4.12 6.19
C MET A 143 0.62 3.35 6.85
N LEU A 144 1.88 3.58 6.45
CA LEU A 144 3.04 2.89 7.03
C LEU A 144 3.17 3.17 8.52
N MET A 145 2.95 4.41 8.94
CA MET A 145 3.06 4.81 10.35
C MET A 145 1.92 4.24 11.21
N VAL A 146 0.68 4.24 10.69
CA VAL A 146 -0.47 3.62 11.35
C VAL A 146 -0.31 2.10 11.46
N ILE A 147 0.14 1.43 10.40
CA ILE A 147 0.37 -0.03 10.43
C ILE A 147 1.51 -0.37 11.40
N ARG A 148 2.59 0.40 11.43
CA ARG A 148 3.68 0.22 12.39
C ARG A 148 3.18 0.29 13.84
N ASP A 149 2.34 1.27 14.16
CA ASP A 149 1.74 1.42 15.48
C ASP A 149 0.85 0.23 15.86
N GLN A 150 0.07 -0.29 14.91
CA GLN A 150 -0.74 -1.50 15.11
C GLN A 150 0.12 -2.74 15.38
N LEU A 151 1.19 -2.94 14.60
CA LEU A 151 2.09 -4.08 14.77
C LEU A 151 2.81 -4.04 16.13
N ARG A 152 3.14 -2.84 16.64
CA ARG A 152 3.70 -2.70 18.01
C ARG A 152 2.72 -3.19 19.06
N LYS A 153 1.49 -2.71 19.01
CA LYS A 153 0.43 -3.05 19.97
C LYS A 153 0.05 -4.53 19.97
N GLN A 154 0.36 -5.26 18.91
CA GLN A 154 0.16 -6.72 18.82
C GLN A 154 1.34 -7.52 19.39
N ALA A 155 2.51 -6.90 19.51
CA ALA A 155 3.72 -7.53 20.03
C ALA A 155 3.92 -7.35 21.55
N ASP A 156 3.21 -6.37 22.14
CA ASP A 156 3.11 -6.12 23.58
C ASP A 156 2.07 -7.04 24.25
#